data_AF-A0A7Y0AEK0-F1
#
_entry.id   AF-A0A7Y0AEK0-F1
#
_cell.length_a   1.000
_cell.length_b   1.000
_cell.length_c   1.000
_cell.angle_alpha   90.00
_cell.angle_beta   90.00
_cell.angle_gamma   90.00
#
_symmetry.space_group_name_H-M   'P 1'
#
loop_
_entity.id
_entity.type
_entity.pdbx_description
1 polymer ?
#
loop_
_entity_poly.entity_id
_entity_poly.type
_entity_poly.pdbx_seq_one_letter_code
_entity_poly.pdbx_strand_id
1 'polypeptide(L)'
;MPVATAAPASPMPSPVLAPAAPCTGAAPTPGQELARTQWAQSDAREQWLAARHGKYAPGGRARLAAAKAAYQQAREAFAAAARAFWASPEGHTYAAAQRAAGYLNH
;
A
#
# COMPACT_ATOMS: atom_id res chain seq x y z
N MET A 1 56.00 32.64 20.88
CA MET A 1 54.79 33.44 21.20
C MET A 1 53.99 33.63 19.91
N PRO A 2 52.65 33.55 19.95
CA PRO A 2 51.83 32.69 19.10
C PRO A 2 51.07 33.44 18.00
N VAL A 3 50.50 32.73 17.01
CA VAL A 3 49.05 32.74 16.69
C VAL A 3 48.75 31.98 15.38
N ALA A 4 47.66 31.21 15.41
CA ALA A 4 47.10 30.35 14.38
C ALA A 4 46.49 31.10 13.17
N THR A 5 46.20 30.38 12.08
CA THR A 5 45.02 30.51 11.17
C THR A 5 45.22 29.55 9.99
N ALA A 6 44.63 28.35 10.03
CA ALA A 6 43.37 27.95 9.38
C ALA A 6 43.54 27.42 7.93
N ALA A 7 43.36 26.11 7.74
CA ALA A 7 42.85 25.51 6.50
C ALA A 7 41.33 25.83 6.41
N PRO A 8 40.65 25.81 5.22
CA PRO A 8 40.50 24.66 4.31
C PRO A 8 40.45 25.13 2.82
N ALA A 9 40.13 24.41 1.74
CA ALA A 9 39.36 23.21 1.47
C ALA A 9 39.74 22.69 0.08
N SER A 10 39.87 21.38 -0.09
CA SER A 10 39.90 20.76 -1.43
C SER A 10 38.45 20.52 -1.88
N PRO A 11 38.06 20.84 -3.12
CA PRO A 11 36.71 20.56 -3.61
C PRO A 11 36.53 19.05 -3.77
N MET A 12 35.61 18.47 -2.99
CA MET A 12 35.15 17.10 -3.19
C MET A 12 34.43 16.99 -4.54
N PRO A 13 34.58 15.87 -5.28
CA PRO A 13 33.72 15.59 -6.41
C PRO A 13 32.29 15.35 -5.91
N SER A 14 31.37 16.21 -6.31
CA SER A 14 29.94 15.98 -6.15
C SER A 14 29.56 14.67 -6.84
N PRO A 15 28.98 13.67 -6.17
CA PRO A 15 28.23 12.65 -6.88
C PRO A 15 27.04 13.37 -7.48
N VAL A 16 27.10 13.60 -8.79
CA VAL A 16 25.92 13.94 -9.58
C VAL A 16 24.93 12.82 -9.31
N LEU A 17 23.91 13.10 -8.49
CA LEU A 17 22.72 12.29 -8.35
C LEU A 17 22.17 12.14 -9.77
N ALA A 18 22.55 11.02 -10.40
CA ALA A 18 21.89 10.58 -11.61
C ALA A 18 20.39 10.62 -11.30
N PRO A 19 19.56 11.30 -12.12
CA PRO A 19 18.13 11.22 -11.97
C PRO A 19 17.79 9.74 -11.99
N ALA A 20 17.23 9.25 -10.87
CA ALA A 20 16.83 7.87 -10.72
C ALA A 20 16.03 7.51 -11.97
N ALA A 21 16.61 6.65 -12.80
CA ALA A 21 15.93 6.04 -13.91
C ALA A 21 14.61 5.47 -13.38
N PRO A 22 13.49 5.56 -14.13
CA PRO A 22 12.22 5.00 -13.69
C PRO A 22 12.48 3.54 -13.36
N CYS A 23 12.41 3.21 -12.06
CA CYS A 23 12.70 1.87 -11.57
C CYS A 23 11.86 0.90 -12.40
N THR A 24 12.58 0.10 -13.18
CA THR A 24 12.12 -0.99 -14.03
C THR A 24 10.98 -1.77 -13.37
N GLY A 25 9.94 -2.05 -14.15
CA GLY A 25 8.71 -2.77 -13.78
C GLY A 25 8.95 -4.10 -13.07
N ALA A 26 9.23 -4.03 -11.77
CA ALA A 26 9.04 -5.13 -10.85
C ALA A 26 7.54 -5.24 -10.60
N ALA A 27 6.95 -6.37 -10.95
CA ALA A 27 5.57 -6.67 -10.57
C ALA A 27 5.45 -6.51 -9.04
N PRO A 28 4.38 -5.86 -8.54
CA PRO A 28 4.19 -5.68 -7.11
C PRO A 28 4.23 -7.04 -6.40
N THR A 29 4.89 -7.12 -5.26
CA THR A 29 4.92 -8.36 -4.50
C THR A 29 3.51 -8.72 -4.00
N PRO A 30 3.21 -10.00 -3.74
CA PRO A 30 1.91 -10.39 -3.20
C PRO A 30 1.52 -9.63 -1.93
N GLY A 31 2.48 -9.36 -1.03
CA GLY A 31 2.26 -8.51 0.15
C GLY A 31 1.92 -7.06 -0.19
N GLN A 32 2.58 -6.46 -1.19
CA GLN A 32 2.27 -5.10 -1.65
C GLN A 32 0.90 -5.00 -2.32
N GLU A 33 0.53 -6.00 -3.12
CA GLU A 33 -0.79 -6.08 -3.76
C GLU A 33 -1.91 -6.24 -2.72
N LEU A 34 -1.67 -7.06 -1.69
CA LEU A 34 -2.58 -7.22 -0.55
C LEU A 34 -2.80 -5.91 0.21
N ALA A 35 -1.73 -5.18 0.52
CA ALA A 35 -1.83 -3.89 1.21
C ALA A 35 -2.58 -2.84 0.37
N ARG A 36 -2.30 -2.78 -0.94
CA ARG A 36 -2.98 -1.86 -1.87
C ARG A 36 -4.48 -2.15 -1.93
N THR A 37 -4.85 -3.43 -2.09
CA THR A 37 -6.26 -3.82 -2.19
C THR A 37 -7.00 -3.65 -0.86
N GLN A 38 -6.33 -3.82 0.28
CA GLN A 38 -6.89 -3.51 1.61
C GLN A 38 -7.22 -2.03 1.76
N TRP A 39 -6.30 -1.15 1.32
CA TRP A 39 -6.52 0.28 1.34
C TRP A 39 -7.67 0.68 0.41
N ALA A 40 -7.65 0.19 -0.84
CA ALA A 40 -8.72 0.45 -1.82
C ALA A 40 -10.10 -0.04 -1.33
N GLN A 41 -10.16 -1.19 -0.65
CA GLN A 41 -11.39 -1.68 -0.04
C GLN A 41 -11.90 -0.76 1.08
N SER A 42 -11.00 -0.24 1.91
CA SER A 42 -11.34 0.67 3.01
C SER A 42 -11.85 2.02 2.48
N ASP A 43 -11.17 2.59 1.50
CA ASP A 43 -11.58 3.82 0.82
C ASP A 43 -12.95 3.66 0.13
N ALA A 44 -13.14 2.58 -0.63
CA ALA A 44 -14.44 2.28 -1.28
C ALA A 44 -15.57 2.09 -0.25
N ARG A 45 -15.27 1.54 0.93
CA ARG A 45 -16.23 1.43 2.03
C ARG A 45 -16.65 2.79 2.54
N GLU A 46 -15.70 3.70 2.77
CA GLU A 46 -15.98 5.06 3.22
C GLU A 46 -16.81 5.84 2.18
N GLN A 47 -16.47 5.73 0.90
CA GLN A 47 -17.25 6.33 -0.19
C GLN A 47 -18.69 5.79 -0.23
N TRP A 48 -18.88 4.48 -0.03
CA TRP A 48 -20.21 3.89 0.04
C TRP A 48 -21.01 4.36 1.25
N LEU A 49 -20.38 4.50 2.42
CA LEU A 49 -21.01 5.05 3.62
C LEU A 49 -21.40 6.53 3.40
N ALA A 50 -20.51 7.33 2.82
CA ALA A 50 -20.81 8.72 2.46
C ALA A 50 -21.99 8.80 1.45
N ALA A 51 -22.01 7.94 0.44
CA ALA A 51 -23.10 7.89 -0.54
C ALA A 51 -24.45 7.49 0.09
N ARG A 52 -24.47 6.71 1.18
CA ARG A 52 -25.71 6.40 1.92
C ARG A 52 -26.34 7.66 2.51
N HIS A 53 -25.53 8.59 3.00
CA HIS A 53 -26.03 9.86 3.54
C HIS A 53 -26.59 10.77 2.43
N GLY A 54 -26.02 10.71 1.21
CA GLY A 54 -26.49 11.47 0.04
C GLY A 54 -27.64 10.84 -0.76
N LYS A 55 -28.24 9.73 -0.30
CA LYS A 55 -29.16 8.91 -1.14
C LYS A 55 -30.44 9.61 -1.62
N TYR A 56 -30.87 10.66 -0.91
CA TYR A 56 -32.08 11.43 -1.24
C TYR A 56 -31.80 12.66 -2.12
N ALA A 57 -30.54 12.99 -2.38
CA ALA A 57 -30.18 14.03 -3.33
C ALA A 57 -30.52 13.59 -4.77
N PRO A 58 -30.66 14.53 -5.72
CA PRO A 58 -30.80 14.21 -7.15
C PRO A 58 -29.68 13.27 -7.61
N GLY A 59 -30.05 12.13 -8.21
CA GLY A 59 -29.10 11.09 -8.60
C GLY A 59 -28.47 10.30 -7.45
N GLY A 60 -28.85 10.56 -6.20
CA GLY A 60 -28.28 9.94 -5.00
C GLY A 60 -28.40 8.41 -4.96
N ARG A 61 -29.52 7.86 -5.44
CA ARG A 61 -29.70 6.40 -5.57
C ARG A 61 -28.74 5.78 -6.59
N ALA A 62 -28.52 6.43 -7.72
CA ALA A 62 -27.58 5.96 -8.74
C ALA A 62 -26.14 6.01 -8.21
N ARG A 63 -25.76 7.10 -7.53
CA ARG A 63 -24.46 7.23 -6.85
C ARG A 63 -24.26 6.17 -5.77
N LEU A 64 -25.28 5.89 -4.96
CA LEU A 64 -25.23 4.84 -3.94
C LEU A 64 -25.08 3.45 -4.57
N ALA A 65 -25.79 3.17 -5.67
CA ALA A 65 -25.65 1.91 -6.40
C ALA A 65 -24.25 1.74 -6.99
N ALA A 66 -23.70 2.79 -7.62
CA ALA A 66 -22.34 2.79 -8.15
C ALA A 66 -21.29 2.59 -7.04
N ALA A 67 -21.41 3.30 -5.92
CA ALA A 67 -20.50 3.15 -4.78
C ALA A 67 -20.58 1.74 -4.15
N LYS A 68 -21.79 1.16 -4.11
CA LYS A 68 -21.98 -0.23 -3.64
C LYS A 68 -21.27 -1.22 -4.56
N ALA A 69 -21.40 -1.06 -5.88
CA ALA A 69 -20.75 -1.92 -6.86
C ALA A 69 -19.22 -1.81 -6.77
N ALA A 70 -18.69 -0.58 -6.67
CA ALA A 70 -17.25 -0.34 -6.49
C ALA A 70 -16.72 -1.00 -5.20
N TYR A 71 -17.45 -0.90 -4.09
CA TYR A 71 -17.09 -1.57 -2.84
C TYR A 71 -17.09 -3.11 -2.97
N GLN A 72 -18.05 -3.68 -3.69
CA GLN A 72 -18.07 -5.13 -3.96
C GLN A 72 -16.85 -5.56 -4.78
N GLN A 73 -16.54 -4.83 -5.85
CA GLN A 73 -15.37 -5.10 -6.68
C GLN A 73 -14.06 -5.00 -5.88
N ALA A 74 -13.92 -3.98 -5.03
CA ALA A 74 -12.73 -3.83 -4.19
C ALA A 74 -12.59 -4.96 -3.16
N ARG A 75 -13.71 -5.44 -2.61
CA ARG A 75 -13.73 -6.59 -1.71
C ARG A 75 -13.34 -7.90 -2.42
N GLU A 76 -13.79 -8.09 -3.66
CA GLU A 76 -13.40 -9.24 -4.47
C GLU A 76 -11.91 -9.20 -4.84
N ALA A 77 -11.39 -8.02 -5.21
CA ALA A 77 -9.97 -7.81 -5.48
C ALA A 77 -9.11 -8.10 -4.25
N PHE A 78 -9.50 -7.61 -3.07
CA PHE A 78 -8.83 -7.95 -1.81
C PHE A 78 -8.88 -9.45 -1.52
N ALA A 79 -10.03 -10.10 -1.69
CA ALA A 79 -10.15 -11.54 -1.47
C ALA A 79 -9.29 -12.37 -2.45
N ALA A 80 -9.08 -11.88 -3.68
CA ALA A 80 -8.18 -12.49 -4.65
C ALA A 80 -6.71 -12.28 -4.25
N ALA A 81 -6.34 -11.05 -3.88
CA ALA A 81 -4.99 -10.73 -3.39
C ALA A 81 -4.64 -11.51 -2.11
N ALA A 82 -5.59 -11.67 -1.19
CA ALA A 82 -5.41 -12.44 0.04
C ALA A 82 -5.16 -13.92 -0.27
N ARG A 83 -5.93 -14.50 -1.19
CA ARG A 83 -5.71 -15.88 -1.66
C ARG A 83 -4.33 -16.04 -2.31
N ALA A 84 -3.93 -15.08 -3.15
CA ALA A 84 -2.61 -15.09 -3.79
C ALA A 84 -1.47 -14.95 -2.76
N PHE A 85 -1.61 -14.07 -1.77
CA PHE A 85 -0.66 -13.90 -0.68
C PHE A 85 -0.51 -15.19 0.13
N TRP A 86 -1.62 -15.80 0.57
CA TRP A 86 -1.57 -17.04 1.37
C TRP A 86 -1.07 -18.26 0.59
N ALA A 87 -1.21 -18.27 -0.73
CA ALA A 87 -0.61 -19.28 -1.60
C ALA A 87 0.87 -19.02 -1.91
N SER A 88 1.39 -17.83 -1.59
CA SER A 88 2.78 -17.45 -1.85
C SER A 88 3.73 -17.91 -0.73
N PRO A 89 5.04 -18.04 -1.01
CA PRO A 89 6.04 -18.32 0.02
C PRO A 89 6.03 -17.29 1.16
N GLU A 90 5.75 -16.03 0.85
CA GLU A 90 5.64 -14.92 1.81
C GLU A 90 4.48 -15.13 2.80
N GLY A 91 3.35 -15.65 2.33
CA GLY A 91 2.21 -16.00 3.20
C GLY A 91 2.53 -17.19 4.10
N HIS A 92 3.28 -18.17 3.60
CA HIS A 92 3.69 -19.33 4.39
C HIS A 92 4.67 -18.95 5.51
N THR A 93 5.65 -18.08 5.23
CA THR A 93 6.59 -17.60 6.26
C THR A 93 5.86 -16.77 7.30
N TYR A 94 4.90 -15.93 6.90
CA TYR A 94 4.06 -15.18 7.82
C TYR A 94 3.22 -16.10 8.72
N ALA A 95 2.58 -17.13 8.16
CA ALA A 95 1.82 -18.12 8.93
C ALA A 95 2.69 -18.90 9.93
N ALA A 96 3.91 -19.26 9.52
CA ALA A 96 4.87 -19.95 10.38
C ALA A 96 5.32 -19.04 11.55
N ALA A 97 5.59 -17.76 11.27
CA ALA A 97 5.93 -16.78 12.30
C ALA A 97 4.77 -16.55 13.30
N GLN A 98 3.53 -16.44 12.80
CA GLN A 98 2.33 -16.31 13.63
C GLN A 98 2.10 -17.54 14.54
N ARG A 99 2.34 -18.75 14.03
CA ARG A 99 2.31 -20.00 14.83
C ARG A 99 3.40 -20.02 15.88
N ALA A 100 4.63 -19.64 15.53
CA ALA A 100 5.74 -19.55 16.48
C ALA A 100 5.49 -18.52 17.59
N ALA A 101 4.75 -17.45 17.29
CA ALA A 101 4.34 -16.43 18.25
C ALA A 101 3.07 -16.80 19.05
N GLY A 102 2.46 -17.97 18.81
CA GLY A 102 1.29 -18.45 19.56
C GLY A 102 -0.05 -17.82 19.16
N TYR A 103 -0.11 -17.05 18.06
CA TYR A 103 -1.34 -16.38 17.61
C TYR A 103 -2.26 -17.27 16.77
N LEU A 104 -1.78 -18.42 16.29
CA LEU A 104 -2.56 -19.42 15.57
C LEU A 104 -2.49 -20.74 16.35
N ASN A 105 -3.56 -21.06 17.07
CA ASN A 105 -3.77 -22.40 17.67
C ASN A 105 -4.48 -23.32 16.66
N HIS A 106 -4.08 -24.58 16.67
CA HIS A 106 -4.54 -25.66 15.79
C HIS A 106 -6.06 -25.85 15.79
#